data_AF-T1BWH8-F1
#
_entry.id   AF-T1BWH8-F1
#
_cell.length_a   1.000
_cell.length_b   1.000
_cell.length_c   1.000
_cell.angle_alpha   90.00
_cell.angle_beta   90.00
_cell.angle_gamma   90.00
#
_symmetry.space_group_name_H-M   'P 1'
#
loop_
_entity.id
_entity.type
_entity.pdbx_description
1 polymer ?
#
loop_
_entity_poly.entity_id
_entity_poly.type
_entity_poly.pdbx_seq_one_letter_code
_entity_poly.pdbx_strand_id
1 'polypeptide(L)'
;MRCPIAWSTTGSDEVIDQCLHLDAPQSFFMYAGAGSGKTRSRVDALGKLRLRERERLVYKGQRIAVITYTNAARDEILRRIAFDALVDVSTIHSFAWRLIQGFDDEIRTWLKVSIAESMAKLADAMGRAREANKTYLKNKADFERKEKRLEALDSMLSFHYSPSGTERLRGSLTHQE
;
A
#
# COMPACT_ATOMS: atom_id res chain seq x y z
N MET A 1 4.32 24.33 -8.82
CA MET A 1 5.63 24.85 -8.35
C MET A 1 6.06 24.03 -7.15
N ARG A 2 7.31 23.56 -7.09
CA ARG A 2 7.89 22.89 -5.91
C ARG A 2 8.58 23.95 -5.06
N CYS A 3 8.26 24.04 -3.77
CA CYS A 3 9.00 24.87 -2.82
C CYS A 3 10.20 24.06 -2.27
N PRO A 4 11.46 24.42 -2.57
CA PRO A 4 12.62 23.80 -1.94
C PRO A 4 12.74 24.32 -0.50
N ILE A 5 12.74 23.43 0.50
CA ILE A 5 12.92 23.81 1.91
C ILE A 5 14.42 23.76 2.23
N ALA A 6 15.02 24.92 2.52
CA ALA A 6 16.38 25.06 3.03
C ALA A 6 16.38 25.11 4.58
N TRP A 7 17.36 24.48 5.23
CA TRP A 7 17.29 24.11 6.65
C TRP A 7 17.75 25.22 7.61
N SER A 8 16.84 25.65 8.49
CA SER A 8 17.09 26.03 9.88
C SER A 8 15.98 25.44 10.77
N THR A 9 16.29 25.04 12.00
CA THR A 9 15.41 24.21 12.86
C THR A 9 14.10 24.90 13.26
N THR A 10 14.01 26.23 13.14
CA THR A 10 12.82 27.05 13.44
C THR A 10 12.17 27.64 12.18
N GLY A 11 12.56 27.18 10.98
CA GLY A 11 11.94 27.61 9.72
C GLY A 11 11.29 26.48 8.94
N SER A 12 11.72 25.24 9.17
CA SER A 12 11.25 24.09 8.38
C SER A 12 9.84 23.65 8.80
N ASP A 13 9.53 23.68 10.09
CA ASP A 13 8.22 23.27 10.60
C ASP A 13 7.12 24.27 10.24
N GLU A 14 7.42 25.57 10.21
CA GLU A 14 6.54 26.64 9.73
C GLU A 14 6.22 26.46 8.25
N VAL A 15 7.22 26.16 7.42
CA VAL A 15 7.01 25.94 5.98
C VAL A 15 6.15 24.69 5.74
N ILE A 16 6.37 23.61 6.51
CA ILE A 16 5.52 22.42 6.44
C ILE A 16 4.07 22.78 6.80
N ASP A 17 3.85 23.53 7.87
CA ASP A 17 2.49 23.93 8.30
C ASP A 17 1.77 24.76 7.23
N GLN A 18 2.47 25.72 6.61
CA GLN A 18 1.96 26.51 5.49
C GLN A 18 1.58 25.63 4.29
N CYS A 19 2.45 24.69 3.92
CA CYS A 19 2.17 23.76 2.81
C CYS A 19 0.94 22.89 3.07
N LEU A 20 0.61 22.62 4.33
CA LEU A 20 -0.52 21.80 4.76
C LEU A 20 -1.81 22.61 4.98
N HIS A 21 -1.86 23.89 4.63
CA HIS A 21 -3.09 24.69 4.72
C HIS A 21 -4.11 24.25 3.66
N LEU A 22 -5.32 23.82 4.06
CA LEU A 22 -6.27 23.17 3.14
C LEU A 22 -6.96 24.12 2.15
N ASP A 23 -6.87 25.43 2.35
CA ASP A 23 -7.36 26.43 1.39
C ASP A 23 -6.39 26.69 0.24
N ALA A 24 -5.09 26.43 0.46
CA ALA A 24 -4.05 26.61 -0.54
C ALA A 24 -2.96 25.54 -0.38
N PRO A 25 -3.29 24.23 -0.52
CA PRO A 25 -2.36 23.16 -0.22
C PRO A 25 -1.20 23.16 -1.21
N GLN A 26 0.01 22.94 -0.71
CA GLN A 26 1.22 22.86 -1.52
C GLN A 26 1.93 21.54 -1.32
N SER A 27 2.33 20.93 -2.44
CA SER A 27 3.19 19.73 -2.40
C SER A 27 4.61 20.12 -2.08
N PHE A 28 5.23 19.42 -1.13
CA PHE A 28 6.61 19.64 -0.72
C PHE A 28 7.38 18.32 -0.63
N PHE A 29 8.71 18.44 -0.62
CA PHE A 29 9.62 17.32 -0.36
C PHE A 29 10.58 17.71 0.76
N MET A 30 10.80 16.78 1.70
CA MET A 30 11.66 17.02 2.86
C MET A 30 12.98 16.23 2.70
N TYR A 31 14.07 16.95 2.42
CA TYR A 31 15.41 16.38 2.32
C TYR A 31 16.11 16.36 3.67
N ALA A 32 16.12 15.25 4.39
CA ALA A 32 16.76 15.28 5.70
C ALA A 32 17.85 14.23 5.87
N GLY A 33 18.87 14.55 6.67
CA GLY A 33 19.95 13.64 7.05
C GLY A 33 19.51 12.61 8.11
N ALA A 34 20.44 11.77 8.56
CA ALA A 34 20.21 10.94 9.74
C ALA A 34 20.05 11.84 10.98
N GLY A 35 19.15 11.48 11.91
CA GLY A 35 18.98 12.20 13.18
C GLY A 35 18.32 13.59 13.11
N SER A 36 17.96 14.09 11.93
CA SER A 36 17.46 15.47 11.73
C SER A 36 16.01 15.71 12.20
N GLY A 37 15.41 14.79 12.95
CA GLY A 37 14.06 14.97 13.50
C GLY A 37 12.88 14.77 12.52
N LYS A 38 13.07 14.24 11.30
CA LYS A 38 11.98 14.02 10.30
C LYS A 38 10.68 13.46 10.86
N THR A 39 10.79 12.38 11.63
CA THR A 39 9.62 11.71 12.21
C THR A 39 8.91 12.62 13.22
N ARG A 40 9.67 13.41 13.99
CA ARG A 40 9.12 14.39 14.94
C ARG A 40 8.39 15.51 14.19
N SER A 41 9.06 16.20 13.27
CA SER A 41 8.44 17.27 12.47
C SER A 41 7.17 16.80 11.76
N ARG A 42 7.17 15.57 11.21
CA ARG A 42 5.98 14.99 10.56
C ARG A 42 4.82 14.78 11.54
N VAL A 43 5.10 14.28 12.74
CA VAL A 43 4.07 14.05 13.78
C VAL A 43 3.54 15.37 14.31
N ASP A 44 4.41 16.35 14.52
CA ASP A 44 4.04 17.68 15.02
C ASP A 44 3.17 18.43 14.00
N ALA A 45 3.57 18.40 12.72
CA ALA A 45 2.78 18.96 11.62
C ALA A 45 1.41 18.28 11.48
N LEU A 46 1.34 16.96 11.62
CA LEU A 46 0.10 16.21 11.61
C LEU A 46 -0.80 16.60 12.80
N GLY A 47 -0.22 16.84 13.97
CA GLY A 47 -0.92 17.33 15.16
C GLY A 47 -1.56 18.70 14.91
N LYS A 48 -0.79 19.67 14.38
CA LYS A 48 -1.27 21.01 14.03
C LYS A 48 -2.40 20.96 13.00
N LEU A 49 -2.19 20.21 11.91
CA LEU A 49 -3.18 20.03 10.85
C LEU A 49 -4.49 19.45 11.39
N ARG A 50 -4.40 18.42 12.24
CA ARG A 50 -5.58 17.82 12.87
C ARG A 50 -6.34 18.83 13.72
N LEU A 51 -5.66 19.57 14.60
CA LEU A 51 -6.33 20.54 15.47
C LEU A 51 -7.03 21.65 14.67
N ARG A 52 -6.39 22.13 13.60
CA ARG A 52 -6.92 23.21 12.76
C ARG A 52 -8.10 22.77 11.88
N GLU A 53 -8.02 21.58 11.28
CA GLU A 53 -8.92 21.17 10.19
C GLU A 53 -9.92 20.08 10.58
N ARG A 54 -9.96 19.66 11.86
CA ARG A 54 -10.78 18.52 12.31
C ARG A 54 -12.23 18.63 11.89
N GLU A 55 -12.88 19.75 12.20
CA GLU A 55 -14.30 19.94 11.93
C GLU A 55 -14.59 19.86 10.43
N ARG A 56 -13.78 20.54 9.61
CA ARG A 56 -13.86 20.50 8.15
C ARG A 56 -13.71 19.09 7.61
N LEU A 57 -12.70 18.35 8.08
CA LEU A 57 -12.41 17.00 7.60
C LEU A 57 -13.51 16.02 8.00
N VAL A 58 -13.98 16.07 9.25
CA VAL A 58 -15.07 15.22 9.74
C VAL A 58 -16.37 15.52 8.99
N TYR A 59 -16.74 16.79 8.85
CA TYR A 59 -17.95 17.20 8.12
C TYR A 59 -17.94 16.71 6.66
N LYS A 60 -16.77 16.73 6.00
CA LYS A 60 -16.59 16.25 4.63
C LYS A 60 -16.38 14.73 4.51
N GLY A 61 -16.35 13.99 5.61
CA GLY A 61 -16.03 12.56 5.62
C GLY A 61 -14.60 12.25 5.14
N GLN A 62 -13.67 13.19 5.29
CA GLN A 62 -12.28 13.08 4.83
C GLN A 62 -11.34 12.65 5.97
N ARG A 63 -10.26 11.96 5.61
CA ARG A 63 -9.21 11.51 6.52
C ARG A 63 -7.83 11.89 5.99
N ILE A 64 -6.86 12.03 6.87
CA ILE A 64 -5.47 12.31 6.51
C ILE A 64 -4.74 10.96 6.30
N ALA A 65 -4.30 10.69 5.08
CA ALA A 65 -3.55 9.47 4.76
C ALA A 65 -2.05 9.65 5.04
N VAL A 66 -1.47 8.70 5.77
CA VAL A 66 -0.05 8.67 6.16
C VAL A 66 0.52 7.33 5.71
N ILE A 67 1.23 7.33 4.58
CA ILE A 67 1.80 6.11 4.01
C ILE A 67 3.22 5.90 4.54
N THR A 68 3.53 4.67 4.94
CA THR A 68 4.86 4.23 5.40
C THR A 68 5.36 3.02 4.60
N TYR A 69 6.65 2.72 4.73
CA TYR A 69 7.26 1.56 4.08
C TYR A 69 7.09 0.26 4.89
N THR A 70 7.04 0.35 6.22
CA THR A 70 7.01 -0.83 7.11
C THR A 70 5.86 -0.75 8.11
N ASN A 71 5.40 -1.93 8.55
CA ASN A 71 4.41 -2.05 9.63
C ASN A 71 4.94 -1.47 10.94
N ALA A 72 6.22 -1.65 11.26
CA ALA A 72 6.81 -1.06 12.46
C ALA A 72 6.74 0.47 12.45
N ALA A 73 7.03 1.13 11.32
CA ALA A 73 6.91 2.58 11.18
C ALA A 73 5.45 3.05 11.21
N ARG A 74 4.53 2.27 10.61
CA ARG A 74 3.09 2.51 10.72
C ARG A 74 2.66 2.52 12.19
N ASP A 75 2.98 1.47 12.93
CA ASP A 75 2.57 1.29 14.32
C ASP A 75 3.23 2.32 15.24
N GLU A 76 4.48 2.73 14.95
CA GLU A 76 5.13 3.83 15.65
C GLU A 76 4.37 5.16 15.47
N ILE A 77 3.98 5.51 14.24
CA ILE A 77 3.22 6.74 14.00
C ILE A 77 1.84 6.66 14.63
N LEU A 78 1.14 5.53 14.52
CA LEU A 78 -0.17 5.31 15.15
C LEU A 78 -0.13 5.56 16.67
N ARG A 79 0.89 5.04 17.35
CA ARG A 79 1.11 5.30 18.78
C ARG A 79 1.34 6.78 19.07
N ARG A 80 2.19 7.45 18.28
CA ARG A 80 2.52 8.88 18.48
C ARG A 80 1.31 9.82 18.29
N ILE A 81 0.35 9.44 17.47
CA ILE A 81 -0.90 10.21 17.26
C ILE A 81 -2.06 9.74 18.14
N ALA A 82 -1.81 8.86 19.10
CA ALA A 82 -2.81 8.27 19.99
C ALA A 82 -3.98 7.60 19.23
N PHE A 83 -3.68 6.92 18.11
CA PHE A 83 -4.65 6.16 17.32
C PHE A 83 -5.88 6.98 16.85
N ASP A 84 -5.73 8.28 16.60
CA ASP A 84 -6.85 9.11 16.13
C ASP A 84 -7.39 8.61 14.77
N ALA A 85 -8.68 8.27 14.76
CA ALA A 85 -9.40 7.83 13.58
C ALA A 85 -9.39 8.83 12.41
N LEU A 86 -9.13 10.12 12.65
CA LEU A 86 -9.00 11.11 11.58
C LEU A 86 -7.79 10.84 10.67
N VAL A 87 -6.79 10.09 11.15
CA VAL A 87 -5.60 9.73 10.41
C VAL A 87 -5.66 8.25 10.02
N ASP A 88 -5.42 7.96 8.75
CA ASP A 88 -5.25 6.60 8.26
C ASP A 88 -3.75 6.35 8.03
N VAL A 89 -3.15 5.52 8.88
CA VAL A 89 -1.73 5.15 8.76
C VAL A 89 -1.63 3.73 8.23
N SER A 90 -0.99 3.58 7.07
CA SER A 90 -0.93 2.33 6.34
C SER A 90 0.40 2.16 5.63
N THR A 91 0.79 0.93 5.33
CA THR A 91 1.81 0.72 4.30
C THR A 91 1.24 1.09 2.92
N ILE A 92 2.10 1.25 1.91
CA ILE A 92 1.62 1.49 0.54
C ILE A 92 0.70 0.36 0.04
N HIS A 93 0.99 -0.88 0.41
CA HIS A 93 0.18 -2.02 -0.01
C HIS A 93 -1.19 -2.02 0.67
N SER A 94 -1.24 -1.81 2.00
CA SER A 94 -2.52 -1.70 2.69
C SER A 94 -3.35 -0.50 2.21
N PHE A 95 -2.69 0.61 1.85
CA PHE A 95 -3.36 1.76 1.25
C PHE A 95 -3.96 1.44 -0.11
N ALA A 96 -3.18 0.83 -1.01
CA ALA A 96 -3.63 0.42 -2.33
C ALA A 96 -4.77 -0.59 -2.23
N TRP A 97 -4.64 -1.61 -1.36
CA TRP A 97 -5.71 -2.56 -1.09
C TRP A 97 -7.01 -1.86 -0.67
N ARG A 98 -6.92 -0.88 0.23
CA ARG A 98 -8.09 -0.12 0.69
C ARG A 98 -8.86 0.56 -0.45
N LEU A 99 -8.16 0.96 -1.53
CA LEU A 99 -8.78 1.60 -2.68
C LEU A 99 -9.46 0.60 -3.64
N ILE A 100 -8.99 -0.64 -3.67
CA ILE A 100 -9.46 -1.66 -4.63
C ILE A 100 -10.37 -2.72 -3.99
N GLN A 101 -10.37 -2.86 -2.66
CA GLN A 101 -11.24 -3.80 -1.98
C GLN A 101 -12.71 -3.49 -2.28
N GLY A 102 -13.53 -4.52 -2.48
CA GLY A 102 -14.94 -4.41 -2.85
C GLY A 102 -15.21 -4.38 -4.35
N PHE A 103 -14.19 -4.24 -5.20
CA PHE A 103 -14.27 -4.45 -6.65
C PHE A 103 -14.00 -5.92 -6.99
N ASP A 104 -14.73 -6.83 -6.34
CA ASP A 104 -14.42 -8.26 -6.37
C ASP A 104 -14.58 -8.87 -7.78
N ASP A 105 -15.52 -8.37 -8.58
CA ASP A 105 -15.73 -8.84 -9.95
C ASP A 105 -14.60 -8.40 -10.89
N GLU A 106 -14.13 -7.16 -10.76
CA GLU A 106 -12.99 -6.63 -11.50
C GLU A 106 -11.70 -7.33 -11.08
N ILE A 107 -11.49 -7.54 -9.77
CA ILE A 107 -10.36 -8.30 -9.25
C ILE A 107 -10.38 -9.73 -9.82
N ARG A 108 -11.52 -10.41 -9.79
CA ARG A 108 -11.67 -11.77 -10.35
C ARG A 108 -11.31 -11.79 -11.84
N THR A 109 -11.84 -10.84 -12.60
CA THR A 109 -11.61 -10.73 -14.04
C THR A 109 -10.13 -10.50 -14.34
N TRP A 110 -9.49 -9.59 -13.61
CA TRP A 110 -8.06 -9.33 -13.75
C TRP A 110 -7.21 -10.55 -13.38
N LEU A 111 -7.53 -11.23 -12.28
CA LEU A 111 -6.82 -12.44 -11.84
C LEU A 111 -6.91 -13.57 -12.88
N LYS A 112 -8.08 -13.77 -13.51
CA LYS A 112 -8.22 -14.77 -14.58
C LYS A 112 -7.25 -14.52 -15.73
N VAL A 113 -7.16 -13.26 -16.19
CA VAL A 113 -6.25 -12.87 -17.27
C VAL A 113 -4.79 -13.01 -16.84
N SER A 114 -4.43 -12.45 -15.68
CA SER A 114 -3.06 -12.48 -15.14
C SER A 114 -2.55 -13.92 -14.91
N ILE A 115 -3.40 -14.79 -14.37
CA ILE A 115 -3.08 -16.20 -14.16
C ILE A 115 -2.92 -16.93 -15.50
N ALA A 116 -3.83 -16.73 -16.46
CA ALA A 116 -3.74 -17.36 -17.78
C ALA A 116 -2.45 -16.95 -18.53
N GLU A 117 -2.09 -15.67 -18.49
CA GLU A 117 -0.83 -15.18 -19.06
C GLU A 117 0.41 -15.79 -18.38
N SER A 118 0.37 -15.91 -17.04
CA SER A 118 1.45 -16.55 -16.28
C SER A 118 1.57 -18.03 -16.61
N MET A 119 0.45 -18.75 -16.76
CA MET A 119 0.41 -20.15 -17.19
C MET A 119 0.96 -20.31 -18.60
N ALA A 120 0.62 -19.41 -19.54
CA ALA A 120 1.16 -19.45 -20.90
C ALA A 120 2.70 -19.31 -20.92
N LYS A 121 3.25 -18.40 -20.11
CA LYS A 121 4.72 -18.25 -19.95
C LYS A 121 5.37 -19.50 -19.36
N LEU A 122 4.73 -20.15 -18.38
CA LEU A 122 5.21 -21.40 -17.80
C LEU A 122 5.16 -22.55 -18.82
N ALA A 123 4.08 -22.67 -19.58
CA ALA A 123 3.90 -23.69 -20.61
C ALA A 123 4.96 -23.58 -21.71
N ASP A 124 5.21 -22.37 -22.21
CA ASP A 124 6.26 -22.10 -23.19
C ASP A 124 7.66 -22.41 -22.63
N ALA A 125 7.97 -21.96 -21.40
CA ALA A 125 9.24 -22.29 -20.75
C ALA A 125 9.44 -23.81 -20.57
N MET A 126 8.38 -24.56 -20.28
CA MET A 126 8.40 -26.02 -20.19
C MET A 126 8.58 -26.67 -21.56
N GLY A 127 7.93 -26.15 -22.62
CA GLY A 127 8.05 -26.66 -23.98
C GLY A 127 9.45 -26.50 -24.59
N ARG A 128 10.20 -25.48 -24.15
CA ARG A 128 11.61 -25.28 -24.55
C ARG A 128 12.60 -26.16 -23.77
N ALA A 129 12.18 -26.83 -22.71
CA ALA A 129 13.06 -27.67 -21.91
C ALA A 129 13.43 -28.94 -22.67
N ARG A 130 14.73 -29.27 -22.71
CA ARG A 130 15.23 -30.49 -23.35
C ARG A 130 14.89 -31.76 -22.57
N GLU A 131 14.77 -31.64 -21.25
CA GLU A 131 14.53 -32.73 -20.32
C GLU A 131 13.85 -32.22 -19.03
N ALA A 132 13.25 -33.14 -18.27
CA ALA A 132 12.56 -32.86 -17.01
C ALA A 132 13.54 -32.58 -15.84
N ASN A 133 14.26 -31.47 -15.94
CA ASN A 133 15.17 -31.00 -14.89
C ASN A 133 14.42 -30.32 -13.72
N LYS A 134 15.18 -29.89 -12.70
CA LYS A 134 14.62 -29.22 -11.50
C LYS A 134 13.77 -28.00 -11.82
N THR A 135 14.15 -27.20 -12.82
CA THR A 135 13.39 -26.01 -13.25
C THR A 135 12.08 -26.41 -13.92
N TYR A 136 12.11 -27.43 -14.78
CA TYR A 136 10.89 -27.98 -15.39
C TYR A 136 9.90 -28.46 -14.31
N LEU A 137 10.36 -29.25 -13.34
CA LEU A 137 9.51 -29.75 -12.25
C LEU A 137 8.92 -28.63 -11.40
N LYS A 138 9.70 -27.57 -11.12
CA LYS A 138 9.22 -26.38 -10.41
C LYS A 138 8.16 -25.63 -11.21
N ASN A 139 8.38 -25.42 -12.51
CA ASN A 139 7.44 -24.73 -13.39
C ASN A 139 6.14 -25.54 -13.55
N LYS A 140 6.23 -26.87 -13.66
CA LYS A 140 5.08 -27.77 -13.71
C LYS A 140 4.24 -27.66 -12.43
N ALA A 141 4.87 -27.72 -11.27
CA ALA A 141 4.17 -27.56 -9.99
C ALA A 141 3.54 -26.17 -9.82
N ASP A 142 4.16 -25.11 -10.34
CA ASP A 142 3.57 -23.76 -10.35
C ASP A 142 2.37 -23.68 -11.30
N PHE A 143 2.49 -24.25 -12.51
CA PHE A 143 1.41 -24.33 -13.48
C PHE A 143 0.19 -25.04 -12.89
N GLU A 144 0.36 -26.23 -12.31
CA GLU A 144 -0.71 -27.01 -11.68
C GLU A 144 -1.37 -26.24 -10.51
N ARG A 145 -0.58 -25.48 -9.73
CA ARG A 145 -1.12 -24.62 -8.66
C ARG A 145 -1.98 -23.49 -9.23
N LYS A 146 -1.52 -22.86 -10.32
CA LYS A 146 -2.22 -21.75 -10.99
C LYS A 146 -3.49 -22.22 -11.69
N GLU A 147 -3.47 -23.39 -12.31
CA GLU A 147 -4.64 -24.03 -12.91
C GLU A 147 -5.74 -24.26 -11.86
N LYS A 148 -5.40 -24.89 -10.74
CA LYS A 148 -6.35 -25.07 -9.62
C LYS A 148 -6.86 -23.75 -9.06
N ARG A 149 -6.01 -22.72 -9.00
CA ARG A 149 -6.41 -21.38 -8.55
C ARG A 149 -7.41 -20.75 -9.53
N LEU A 150 -7.16 -20.85 -10.83
CA LEU A 150 -8.01 -20.33 -11.89
C LEU A 150 -9.41 -20.95 -11.84
N GLU A 151 -9.49 -22.28 -11.71
CA GLU A 151 -10.77 -23.01 -11.56
C GLU A 151 -11.55 -22.56 -10.31
N ALA A 152 -10.84 -22.26 -9.22
CA ALA A 152 -11.49 -21.86 -7.98
C ALA A 152 -12.03 -20.42 -8.01
N LEU A 153 -11.53 -19.54 -8.90
CA LEU A 153 -11.87 -18.10 -8.90
C LEU A 153 -13.38 -17.84 -9.06
N ASP A 154 -14.07 -18.64 -9.85
CA ASP A 154 -15.52 -18.47 -10.09
C ASP A 154 -16.36 -18.73 -8.84
N SER A 155 -15.84 -19.51 -7.90
CA SER A 155 -16.50 -19.78 -6.61
C SER A 155 -16.16 -18.75 -5.52
N MET A 156 -15.27 -17.79 -5.80
CA MET A 156 -14.84 -16.80 -4.80
C MET A 156 -15.77 -15.59 -4.78
N LEU A 157 -16.40 -15.36 -3.64
CA LEU A 157 -17.33 -14.25 -3.42
C LEU A 157 -16.63 -12.93 -3.11
N SER A 158 -15.46 -12.97 -2.48
CA SER A 158 -14.72 -11.78 -2.05
C SER A 158 -13.22 -12.05 -2.02
N PHE A 159 -12.43 -11.02 -2.26
CA PHE A 159 -10.98 -11.05 -2.14
C PHE A 159 -10.51 -10.26 -0.92
N HIS A 160 -9.39 -10.69 -0.34
CA HIS A 160 -8.80 -10.09 0.86
C HIS A 160 -7.29 -10.03 0.75
N TYR A 161 -6.69 -8.91 1.12
CA TYR A 161 -5.24 -8.79 1.10
C TYR A 161 -4.59 -9.43 2.32
N SER A 162 -3.79 -10.46 2.07
CA SER A 162 -3.03 -11.24 3.05
C SER A 162 -1.54 -11.20 2.67
N PRO A 163 -0.78 -10.19 3.16
CA PRO A 163 0.60 -9.96 2.75
C PRO A 163 1.51 -11.17 2.98
N SER A 164 1.34 -11.88 4.09
CA SER A 164 2.16 -13.03 4.46
C SER A 164 1.70 -14.36 3.85
N GLY A 165 0.53 -14.39 3.19
CA GLY A 165 -0.08 -15.62 2.67
C GLY A 165 -0.41 -16.67 3.75
N THR A 166 -0.30 -16.32 5.03
CA THR A 166 -0.59 -17.23 6.15
C THR A 166 -2.09 -17.40 6.38
N GLU A 167 -2.88 -16.41 5.99
CA GLU A 167 -4.34 -16.47 6.03
C GLU A 167 -4.85 -17.29 4.85
N ARG A 168 -5.27 -18.53 5.14
CA ARG A 168 -5.83 -19.47 4.16
C ARG A 168 -7.31 -19.21 3.87
N LEU A 169 -7.74 -17.94 3.93
CA LEU A 169 -9.08 -17.57 3.52
C LEU A 169 -9.21 -17.77 2.01
N ARG A 170 -10.38 -18.24 1.57
CA ARG A 170 -10.70 -18.27 0.13
C ARG A 170 -10.70 -16.81 -0.36
N GLY A 171 -10.08 -16.56 -1.50
CA GLY A 171 -9.91 -15.20 -2.04
C GLY A 171 -8.74 -14.40 -1.46
N SER A 172 -7.88 -14.97 -0.61
CA SER A 172 -6.66 -14.27 -0.18
C SER A 172 -5.77 -13.91 -1.38
N LEU A 173 -5.21 -12.70 -1.36
CA LEU A 173 -4.25 -12.17 -2.30
C LEU A 173 -2.97 -11.78 -1.57
N THR A 174 -1.82 -12.19 -2.10
CA THR A 174 -0.50 -11.92 -1.50
C THR A 174 0.14 -10.67 -2.07
N HIS A 175 1.32 -10.27 -1.57
CA HIS A 175 2.12 -9.21 -2.19
C HIS A 175 2.48 -9.46 -3.67
N GLN A 176 2.45 -10.71 -4.13
CA GLN A 176 2.83 -11.09 -5.49
C GLN A 176 1.67 -11.05 -6.49
N GLU A 177 0.44 -10.93 -5.98
CA GLU A 177 -0.80 -10.84 -6.76
C GLU A 177 -1.32 -9.40 -6.72
#